data_AF-A0A5S3P931-F1
#
_entry.id   AF-A0A5S3P931-F1
#
_cell.length_a   1.000
_cell.length_b   1.000
_cell.length_c   1.000
_cell.angle_alpha   90.00
_cell.angle_beta   90.00
_cell.angle_gamma   90.00
#
_symmetry.space_group_name_H-M   'P 1'
#
loop_
_entity.id
_entity.type
_entity.pdbx_description
1 polymer ?
#
loop_
_entity_poly.entity_id
_entity_poly.type
_entity_poly.pdbx_seq_one_letter_code
_entity_poly.pdbx_strand_id
1 'polypeptide(L)'
;MANVMVNAGLIFWSDIAPGGALDSGGVKRSGAPMDNPLLAELSEAGRVALASAKARDALVLAPLLAMDARLSRIVAQVREPLLAQMRLAWWRDELGKPAADRPKGDAVLGAFGIHCTGLEPAAIALVNGWEALLDDPPLSAAAATSFADGRGALLVGFSNISGLSADADEAARAGRLWAMGELASLSSEPDERAQALALADTDAHPALHLPSRLRPVAVLGGLSRRAILRGGAPLLGDRMSPLAALRLGLLGR
;
A
#
# COMPACT_ATOMS: atom_id res chain seq x y z
N MET A 1 14.65 -22.22 9.61
CA MET A 1 15.94 -21.57 9.27
C MET A 1 16.53 -22.22 8.02
N ALA A 2 16.67 -21.45 6.92
CA ALA A 2 17.54 -21.60 5.72
C ALA A 2 16.86 -20.86 4.53
N ASN A 3 17.09 -19.57 4.28
CA ASN A 3 18.23 -18.88 3.64
C ASN A 3 18.27 -18.98 2.09
N VAL A 4 17.96 -17.85 1.41
CA VAL A 4 18.48 -17.49 0.08
C VAL A 4 18.80 -15.98 0.06
N MET A 5 20.08 -15.67 0.29
CA MET A 5 21.01 -14.72 -0.39
C MET A 5 20.45 -13.36 -0.93
N VAL A 6 21.06 -12.18 -0.71
CA VAL A 6 22.48 -11.78 -0.89
C VAL A 6 22.86 -10.55 -0.02
N ASN A 7 24.00 -10.67 0.69
CA ASN A 7 25.11 -9.76 1.01
C ASN A 7 24.98 -8.30 1.54
N ALA A 8 25.66 -8.12 2.69
CA ALA A 8 26.49 -7.01 3.20
C ALA A 8 25.94 -5.61 3.50
N GLY A 9 26.17 -5.18 4.75
CA GLY A 9 26.31 -3.77 5.13
C GLY A 9 25.90 -3.49 6.57
N LEU A 10 26.86 -3.51 7.50
CA LEU A 10 26.74 -2.81 8.79
C LEU A 10 26.41 -1.35 8.50
N ILE A 11 25.19 -0.90 8.79
CA ILE A 11 24.83 0.52 8.77
C ILE A 11 24.48 0.94 10.19
N PHE A 12 25.45 1.68 10.72
CA PHE A 12 25.51 2.27 12.04
C PHE A 12 24.57 3.50 12.08
N TRP A 13 23.42 3.37 12.74
CA TRP A 13 22.74 4.35 13.63
C TRP A 13 22.79 5.89 13.40
N SER A 14 23.10 6.43 12.21
CA SER A 14 23.21 7.89 11.97
C SER A 14 22.06 8.56 11.19
N ASP A 15 21.07 7.82 10.68
CA ASP A 15 20.05 8.35 9.74
C ASP A 15 18.65 8.60 10.34
N ILE A 16 18.54 8.82 11.66
CA ILE A 16 17.23 8.93 12.36
C ILE A 16 16.66 10.37 12.46
N ALA A 17 17.31 11.42 11.90
CA ALA A 17 16.64 12.72 11.68
C ALA A 17 17.46 13.63 10.72
N PRO A 18 16.85 14.36 9.77
CA PRO A 18 17.58 15.34 8.99
C PRO A 18 17.73 16.66 9.75
N GLY A 19 18.97 16.98 10.12
CA GLY A 19 19.39 18.35 10.45
C GLY A 19 19.48 19.21 9.18
N GLY A 20 18.99 20.44 9.25
CA GLY A 20 19.12 21.43 8.19
C GLY A 20 20.38 22.30 8.31
N ALA A 21 20.90 22.77 7.16
CA ALA A 21 21.30 24.17 6.88
C ALA A 21 22.11 24.29 5.56
N LEU A 22 21.61 25.16 4.64
CA LEU A 22 22.26 26.12 3.70
C LEU A 22 23.38 25.60 2.74
N ASP A 23 23.49 25.93 1.43
CA ASP A 23 23.22 27.16 0.67
C ASP A 23 23.32 26.92 -0.88
N SER A 24 22.66 27.81 -1.64
CA SER A 24 22.96 28.35 -2.99
C SER A 24 22.80 27.53 -4.30
N GLY A 25 21.86 28.00 -5.12
CA GLY A 25 22.13 28.38 -6.52
C GLY A 25 22.05 27.30 -7.61
N GLY A 26 20.90 27.20 -8.29
CA GLY A 26 20.84 26.59 -9.62
C GLY A 26 19.44 26.17 -10.07
N VAL A 27 18.73 27.04 -10.80
CA VAL A 27 17.53 26.65 -11.55
C VAL A 27 17.93 25.66 -12.65
N LYS A 28 17.65 24.36 -12.46
CA LYS A 28 17.68 23.36 -13.54
C LYS A 28 16.26 22.94 -13.93
N ARG A 29 16.09 22.92 -15.25
CA ARG A 29 14.84 22.84 -16.01
C ARG A 29 14.22 21.45 -15.96
N SER A 30 12.88 21.43 -15.89
CA SER A 30 11.95 20.45 -16.47
C SER A 30 12.32 18.97 -16.35
N GLY A 31 11.88 18.34 -15.27
CA GLY A 31 12.08 16.93 -14.96
C GLY A 31 11.41 15.98 -15.95
N ALA A 32 12.11 14.89 -16.25
CA ALA A 32 11.53 13.71 -16.89
C ALA A 32 10.48 13.09 -15.94
N PRO A 33 9.49 12.34 -16.45
CA PRO A 33 8.51 11.63 -15.61
C PRO A 33 9.11 10.54 -14.68
N MET A 34 10.44 10.36 -14.69
CA MET A 34 11.20 9.41 -13.86
C MET A 34 11.76 10.00 -12.55
N ASP A 35 11.71 11.32 -12.36
CA ASP A 35 12.26 11.99 -11.17
C ASP A 35 11.20 12.22 -10.08
N ASN A 36 10.17 11.38 -10.03
CA ASN A 36 9.16 11.46 -8.97
C ASN A 36 9.50 10.42 -7.88
N PRO A 37 10.02 10.84 -6.71
CA PRO A 37 10.42 9.92 -5.64
C PRO A 37 9.25 9.04 -5.16
N LEU A 38 7.99 9.48 -5.32
CA LEU A 38 6.82 8.64 -4.99
C LEU A 38 6.67 7.46 -5.95
N LEU A 39 6.94 7.64 -7.25
CA LEU A 39 6.79 6.56 -8.23
C LEU A 39 7.82 5.45 -8.02
N ALA A 40 9.00 5.80 -7.50
CA ALA A 40 10.04 4.85 -7.13
C ALA A 40 9.65 3.94 -5.95
N GLU A 41 8.71 4.40 -5.10
CA GLU A 41 8.21 3.63 -3.97
C GLU A 41 7.13 2.61 -4.38
N LEU A 42 6.40 2.86 -5.47
CA LEU A 42 5.20 2.08 -5.83
C LEU A 42 5.50 0.61 -6.13
N SER A 43 4.60 -0.27 -5.68
CA SER A 43 4.54 -1.66 -6.13
C SER A 43 4.11 -1.74 -7.61
N GLU A 44 4.27 -2.90 -8.24
CA GLU A 44 3.79 -3.11 -9.62
C GLU A 44 2.28 -2.90 -9.74
N ALA A 45 1.51 -3.50 -8.84
CA ALA A 45 0.06 -3.31 -8.78
C ALA A 45 -0.30 -1.84 -8.53
N GLY A 46 0.44 -1.15 -7.66
CA GLY A 46 0.28 0.28 -7.39
C GLY A 46 0.54 1.16 -8.62
N ARG A 47 1.57 0.87 -9.41
CA ARG A 47 1.84 1.58 -10.67
C ARG A 47 0.71 1.41 -11.68
N VAL A 48 0.22 0.18 -11.85
CA VAL A 48 -0.87 -0.13 -12.77
C VAL A 48 -2.17 0.56 -12.33
N ALA A 49 -2.48 0.53 -11.03
CA ALA A 49 -3.63 1.22 -10.47
C ALA A 49 -3.52 2.74 -10.68
N LEU A 50 -2.39 3.35 -10.33
CA LEU A 50 -2.17 4.79 -10.47
C LEU A 50 -2.28 5.24 -11.94
N ALA A 51 -1.81 4.44 -12.89
CA ALA A 51 -1.95 4.73 -14.32
C ALA A 51 -3.41 4.80 -14.81
N SER A 52 -4.35 4.17 -14.09
CA SER A 52 -5.78 4.24 -14.38
C SER A 52 -6.50 5.42 -13.70
N ALA A 53 -5.82 6.15 -12.82
CA ALA A 53 -6.38 7.26 -12.07
C ALA A 53 -6.50 8.54 -12.93
N LYS A 54 -7.50 9.37 -12.64
CA LYS A 54 -7.58 10.72 -13.19
C LYS A 54 -6.54 11.61 -12.50
N ALA A 55 -6.04 12.65 -13.18
CA ALA A 55 -4.97 13.51 -12.67
C ALA A 55 -5.21 14.04 -11.24
N ARG A 56 -6.43 14.50 -10.94
CA ARG A 56 -6.80 14.98 -9.58
C ARG A 56 -6.73 13.87 -8.53
N ASP A 57 -7.27 12.71 -8.86
CA ASP A 57 -7.35 11.57 -7.94
C ASP A 57 -5.97 10.92 -7.76
N ALA A 58 -5.10 11.00 -8.78
CA ALA A 58 -3.72 10.53 -8.74
C ALA A 58 -2.83 11.31 -7.74
N LEU A 59 -3.08 12.60 -7.54
CA LEU A 59 -2.35 13.43 -6.55
C LEU A 59 -2.55 12.93 -5.12
N VAL A 60 -3.74 12.40 -4.82
CA VAL A 60 -4.07 11.84 -3.51
C VAL A 60 -3.64 10.38 -3.44
N LEU A 61 -3.88 9.59 -4.49
CA LEU A 61 -3.62 8.16 -4.47
C LEU A 61 -2.12 7.83 -4.44
N ALA A 62 -1.28 8.59 -5.14
CA ALA A 62 0.15 8.33 -5.22
C ALA A 62 0.85 8.27 -3.84
N PRO A 63 0.72 9.25 -2.93
CA PRO A 63 1.31 9.16 -1.60
C PRO A 63 0.74 8.02 -0.76
N LEU A 64 -0.56 7.69 -0.88
CA LEU A 64 -1.15 6.55 -0.16
C LEU A 64 -0.52 5.21 -0.58
N LEU A 65 -0.37 4.98 -1.89
CA LEU A 65 0.23 3.75 -2.42
C LEU A 65 1.74 3.70 -2.17
N ALA A 66 2.43 4.84 -2.22
CA ALA A 66 3.86 4.93 -1.90
C ALA A 66 4.11 4.59 -0.43
N MET A 67 3.25 5.09 0.47
CA MET A 67 3.31 4.75 1.90
C MET A 67 3.07 3.26 2.13
N ASP A 68 2.00 2.67 1.58
CA ASP A 68 1.73 1.23 1.67
C ASP A 68 2.94 0.38 1.24
N ALA A 69 3.51 0.70 0.07
CA ALA A 69 4.67 -0.02 -0.45
C ALA A 69 5.93 0.18 0.39
N ARG A 70 6.11 1.35 1.02
CA ARG A 70 7.21 1.57 1.97
C ARG A 70 7.04 0.75 3.24
N LEU A 71 5.84 0.72 3.82
CA LEU A 71 5.52 -0.09 5.00
C LEU A 71 5.72 -1.59 4.71
N SER A 72 5.27 -2.06 3.54
CA SER A 72 5.53 -3.41 3.04
C SER A 72 7.02 -3.76 3.06
N ARG A 73 7.89 -2.86 2.56
CA ARG A 73 9.35 -3.07 2.58
C ARG A 73 9.94 -3.12 3.98
N ILE A 74 9.43 -2.32 4.92
CA ILE A 74 9.85 -2.37 6.33
C ILE A 74 9.58 -3.75 6.91
N VAL A 75 8.38 -4.30 6.67
CA VAL A 75 7.97 -5.63 7.15
C VAL A 75 8.74 -6.74 6.43
N ALA A 76 8.89 -6.68 5.10
CA ALA A 76 9.51 -7.73 4.30
C ALA A 76 11.03 -7.87 4.49
N GLN A 77 11.73 -6.80 4.89
CA GLN A 77 13.19 -6.80 5.01
C GLN A 77 13.70 -7.12 6.42
N VAL A 78 12.80 -7.39 7.38
CA VAL A 78 13.21 -7.48 8.78
C VAL A 78 13.78 -8.85 9.12
N ARG A 79 14.97 -8.84 9.75
CA ARG A 79 15.54 -9.99 10.46
C ARG A 79 15.30 -9.92 11.96
N GLU A 80 14.99 -8.71 12.45
CA GLU A 80 14.77 -8.38 13.85
C GLU A 80 13.39 -7.70 13.97
N PRO A 81 12.32 -8.45 14.31
CA PRO A 81 10.95 -7.93 14.35
C PRO A 81 10.79 -6.64 15.17
N LEU A 82 11.52 -6.54 16.28
CA LEU A 82 11.55 -5.36 17.14
C LEU A 82 11.97 -4.08 16.39
N LEU A 83 12.93 -4.18 15.45
CA LEU A 83 13.37 -3.02 14.67
C LEU A 83 12.29 -2.56 13.68
N ALA A 84 11.54 -3.48 13.08
CA ALA A 84 10.38 -3.11 12.26
C ALA A 84 9.29 -2.44 13.09
N GLN A 85 8.98 -2.97 14.27
CA GLN A 85 8.01 -2.35 15.19
C GLN A 85 8.43 -0.92 15.57
N MET A 86 9.70 -0.67 15.89
CA MET A 86 10.20 0.68 16.15
C MET A 86 10.02 1.63 14.96
N ARG A 87 10.28 1.16 13.73
CA ARG A 87 10.09 1.96 12.51
C ARG A 87 8.62 2.24 12.24
N LEU A 88 7.72 1.27 12.45
CA LEU A 88 6.28 1.44 12.30
C LEU A 88 5.71 2.37 13.38
N ALA A 89 6.18 2.25 14.63
CA ALA A 89 5.82 3.17 15.70
C ALA A 89 6.19 4.62 15.36
N TRP A 90 7.41 4.85 14.82
CA TRP A 90 7.80 6.17 14.33
C TRP A 90 6.84 6.69 13.25
N TRP A 91 6.43 5.86 12.28
CA TRP A 91 5.42 6.27 11.29
C TRP A 91 4.10 6.69 11.92
N ARG A 92 3.61 5.94 12.91
CA ARG A 92 2.36 6.30 13.65
C ARG A 92 2.51 7.63 14.35
N ASP A 93 3.63 7.85 15.04
CA ASP A 93 3.90 9.07 15.78
C ASP A 93 3.98 10.29 14.84
N GLU A 94 4.68 10.17 13.70
CA GLU A 94 4.77 11.26 12.72
C GLU A 94 3.42 11.58 12.05
N LEU A 95 2.62 10.56 11.74
CA LEU A 95 1.26 10.76 11.20
C LEU A 95 0.33 11.42 12.23
N GLY A 96 0.56 11.16 13.53
CA GLY A 96 -0.18 11.79 14.63
C GLY A 96 0.15 13.26 14.87
N LYS A 97 1.29 13.76 14.34
CA LYS A 97 1.66 15.18 14.44
C LYS A 97 0.93 16.03 13.39
N PRO A 98 0.70 17.33 13.68
CA PRO A 98 0.33 18.30 12.66
C PRO A 98 1.32 18.27 11.49
N ALA A 99 0.84 18.44 10.26
CA ALA A 99 1.69 18.35 9.07
C ALA A 99 2.89 19.33 9.07
N ALA A 100 2.75 20.48 9.75
CA ALA A 100 3.82 21.46 9.91
C ALA A 100 4.97 21.00 10.82
N ASP A 101 4.71 20.06 11.73
CA ASP A 101 5.64 19.59 12.76
C ASP A 101 6.36 18.28 12.35
N ARG A 102 6.01 17.73 11.18
CA ARG A 102 6.61 16.52 10.62
C ARG A 102 8.02 16.81 10.06
N PRO A 103 8.93 15.82 10.02
CA PRO A 103 10.27 15.98 9.49
C PRO A 103 10.24 16.44 8.03
N LYS A 104 11.06 17.45 7.73
CA LYS A 104 11.22 17.96 6.36
C LYS A 104 12.15 17.04 5.57
N GLY A 105 11.82 16.81 4.30
CA GLY A 105 12.68 16.08 3.36
C GLY A 105 12.22 14.64 3.05
N ASP A 106 11.27 14.08 3.79
CA ASP A 106 10.64 12.82 3.40
C ASP A 106 9.59 13.06 2.30
N ALA A 107 9.79 12.48 1.12
CA ALA A 107 8.92 12.68 -0.04
C ALA A 107 7.50 12.14 0.18
N VAL A 108 7.35 11.02 0.90
CA VAL A 108 6.05 10.38 1.13
C VAL A 108 5.26 11.18 2.17
N LEU A 109 5.86 11.49 3.32
CA LEU A 109 5.21 12.31 4.35
C LEU A 109 4.92 13.73 3.86
N GLY A 110 5.83 14.32 3.07
CA GLY A 110 5.63 15.64 2.47
C GLY A 110 4.44 15.65 1.51
N ALA A 111 4.37 14.69 0.58
CA ALA A 111 3.25 14.58 -0.34
C ALA A 111 1.93 14.25 0.39
N PHE A 112 1.97 13.38 1.40
CA PHE A 112 0.82 13.07 2.24
C PHE A 112 0.29 14.33 2.95
N GLY A 113 1.18 15.13 3.55
CA GLY A 113 0.79 16.38 4.23
C GLY A 113 0.13 17.42 3.31
N ILE A 114 0.47 17.42 2.02
CA ILE A 114 -0.08 18.35 1.02
C ILE A 114 -1.41 17.84 0.43
N HIS A 115 -1.49 16.55 0.10
CA HIS A 115 -2.58 15.99 -0.70
C HIS A 115 -3.58 15.12 0.07
N CYS A 116 -3.22 14.67 1.28
CA CYS A 116 -3.98 13.69 2.06
C CYS A 116 -4.42 14.21 3.43
N THR A 117 -4.54 15.54 3.60
CA THR A 117 -5.02 16.13 4.85
C THR A 117 -6.37 15.54 5.25
N GLY A 118 -6.49 15.07 6.49
CA GLY A 118 -7.68 14.41 7.02
C GLY A 118 -7.70 12.88 6.83
N LEU A 119 -6.71 12.30 6.13
CA LEU A 119 -6.56 10.86 5.99
C LEU A 119 -5.64 10.24 7.04
N GLU A 120 -5.16 11.01 8.02
CA GLU A 120 -4.30 10.53 9.10
C GLU A 120 -4.87 9.30 9.82
N PRO A 121 -6.17 9.22 10.18
CA PRO A 121 -6.72 8.03 10.83
C PRO A 121 -6.61 6.78 9.95
N ALA A 122 -6.86 6.91 8.64
CA ALA A 122 -6.74 5.81 7.68
C ALA A 122 -5.28 5.39 7.48
N ALA A 123 -4.35 6.35 7.47
CA ALA A 123 -2.92 6.08 7.40
C ALA A 123 -2.40 5.34 8.64
N ILE A 124 -2.84 5.74 9.84
CA ILE A 124 -2.49 5.07 11.10
C ILE A 124 -3.06 3.64 11.12
N ALA A 125 -4.31 3.45 10.67
CA ALA A 125 -4.90 2.13 10.54
C ALA A 125 -4.11 1.22 9.58
N LEU A 126 -3.60 1.78 8.47
CA LEU A 126 -2.72 1.07 7.55
C LEU A 126 -1.41 0.65 8.24
N VAL A 127 -0.78 1.54 9.01
CA VAL A 127 0.46 1.21 9.75
C VAL A 127 0.21 0.10 10.77
N ASN A 128 -0.87 0.17 11.54
CA ASN A 128 -1.27 -0.88 12.47
C ASN A 128 -1.49 -2.22 11.76
N GLY A 129 -2.11 -2.19 10.57
CA GLY A 129 -2.33 -3.39 9.76
C GLY A 129 -1.02 -4.05 9.31
N TRP A 130 -0.03 -3.26 8.89
CA TRP A 130 1.31 -3.77 8.58
C TRP A 130 2.05 -4.28 9.82
N GLU A 131 1.90 -3.61 10.97
CA GLU A 131 2.49 -4.02 12.25
C GLU A 131 1.94 -5.36 12.72
N ALA A 132 0.65 -5.64 12.50
CA ALA A 132 0.03 -6.92 12.86
C ALA A 132 0.65 -8.13 12.12
N LEU A 133 1.25 -7.93 10.95
CA LEU A 133 1.94 -9.01 10.22
C LEU A 133 3.29 -9.40 10.85
N LEU A 134 3.77 -8.66 11.87
CA LEU A 134 4.99 -8.97 12.61
C LEU A 134 4.75 -9.87 13.83
N ASP A 135 3.50 -10.31 14.06
CA ASP A 135 3.17 -11.26 15.12
C ASP A 135 3.93 -12.59 14.95
N ASP A 136 4.07 -13.33 16.05
CA ASP A 136 4.78 -14.62 16.05
C ASP A 136 4.11 -15.61 15.08
N PRO A 137 4.89 -16.30 14.22
CA PRO A 137 4.33 -17.28 13.31
C PRO A 137 3.78 -18.50 14.05
N PRO A 138 2.73 -19.16 13.51
CA PRO A 138 2.07 -18.89 12.23
C PRO A 138 1.18 -17.64 12.27
N LEU A 139 1.02 -16.98 11.12
CA LEU A 139 0.18 -15.78 11.03
C LEU A 139 -1.26 -16.08 11.50
N SER A 140 -1.74 -15.28 12.46
CA SER A 140 -3.09 -15.45 13.01
C SER A 140 -4.15 -14.86 12.07
N ALA A 141 -5.36 -15.44 12.10
CA ALA A 141 -6.49 -14.89 11.35
C ALA A 141 -6.84 -13.45 11.77
N ALA A 142 -6.62 -13.10 13.04
CA ALA A 142 -6.83 -11.76 13.57
C ALA A 142 -5.81 -10.75 13.00
N ALA A 143 -4.54 -11.15 12.90
CA ALA A 143 -3.49 -10.34 12.28
C ALA A 143 -3.77 -10.14 10.78
N ALA A 144 -4.12 -11.21 10.05
CA ALA A 144 -4.49 -11.12 8.64
C ALA A 144 -5.70 -10.20 8.41
N THR A 145 -6.72 -10.29 9.27
CA THR A 145 -7.90 -9.41 9.23
C THR A 145 -7.52 -7.95 9.50
N SER A 146 -6.68 -7.70 10.51
CA SER A 146 -6.22 -6.35 10.86
C SER A 146 -5.44 -5.71 9.70
N PHE A 147 -4.61 -6.48 9.00
CA PHE A 147 -3.94 -6.05 7.78
C PHE A 147 -4.93 -5.67 6.67
N ALA A 148 -5.93 -6.53 6.43
CA ALA A 148 -6.97 -6.26 5.43
C ALA A 148 -7.80 -5.03 5.78
N ASP A 149 -8.15 -4.84 7.04
CA ASP A 149 -8.90 -3.68 7.51
C ASP A 149 -8.10 -2.39 7.38
N GLY A 150 -6.78 -2.43 7.61
CA GLY A 150 -5.89 -1.29 7.38
C GLY A 150 -5.91 -0.81 5.92
N ARG A 151 -5.77 -1.74 4.96
CA ARG A 151 -5.91 -1.42 3.52
C ARG A 151 -7.34 -1.04 3.14
N GLY A 152 -8.35 -1.63 3.77
CA GLY A 152 -9.75 -1.24 3.61
C GLY A 152 -9.98 0.22 4.03
N ALA A 153 -9.51 0.61 5.21
CA ALA A 153 -9.60 1.97 5.74
C ALA A 153 -8.89 2.99 4.84
N LEU A 154 -7.74 2.63 4.26
CA LEU A 154 -7.03 3.46 3.29
C LEU A 154 -7.90 3.79 2.08
N LEU A 155 -8.58 2.78 1.50
CA LEU A 155 -9.41 2.97 0.31
C LEU A 155 -10.75 3.64 0.62
N VAL A 156 -11.30 3.44 1.82
CA VAL A 156 -12.41 4.26 2.34
C VAL A 156 -12.00 5.74 2.40
N GLY A 157 -10.85 6.05 3.01
CA GLY A 157 -10.33 7.41 3.08
C GLY A 157 -10.18 8.05 1.70
N PHE A 158 -9.60 7.31 0.75
CA PHE A 158 -9.47 7.75 -0.64
C PHE A 158 -10.82 8.00 -1.33
N SER A 159 -11.82 7.14 -1.11
CA SER A 159 -13.17 7.36 -1.67
C SER A 159 -13.84 8.61 -1.11
N ASN A 160 -13.71 8.84 0.20
CA ASN A 160 -14.30 9.97 0.91
C ASN A 160 -13.72 11.31 0.44
N ILE A 161 -12.39 11.44 0.40
CA ILE A 161 -11.72 12.68 -0.05
C ILE A 161 -11.95 12.95 -1.54
N SER A 162 -12.24 11.89 -2.32
CA SER A 162 -12.62 12.01 -3.73
C SER A 162 -14.08 12.47 -3.92
N GLY A 163 -14.86 12.57 -2.85
CA GLY A 163 -16.28 12.95 -2.88
C GLY A 163 -17.20 11.79 -3.26
N LEU A 164 -16.80 10.55 -2.95
CA LEU A 164 -17.48 9.31 -3.34
C LEU A 164 -17.76 8.44 -2.11
N SER A 165 -18.19 9.06 -1.01
CA SER A 165 -18.45 8.37 0.26
C SER A 165 -19.57 7.34 0.18
N ALA A 166 -20.48 7.45 -0.80
CA ALA A 166 -21.49 6.43 -1.08
C ALA A 166 -20.88 5.10 -1.55
N ASP A 167 -19.64 5.10 -2.06
CA ASP A 167 -18.91 3.93 -2.53
C ASP A 167 -17.89 3.43 -1.50
N ALA A 168 -17.92 3.95 -0.26
CA ALA A 168 -16.93 3.66 0.77
C ALA A 168 -16.88 2.16 1.14
N ASP A 169 -18.01 1.50 1.27
CA ASP A 169 -18.07 0.07 1.63
C ASP A 169 -17.46 -0.82 0.53
N GLU A 170 -17.73 -0.48 -0.74
CA GLU A 170 -17.17 -1.20 -1.89
C GLU A 170 -15.66 -0.91 -2.04
N ALA A 171 -15.22 0.31 -1.72
CA ALA A 171 -13.80 0.65 -1.64
C ALA A 171 -13.08 -0.11 -0.50
N ALA A 172 -13.72 -0.23 0.67
CA ALA A 172 -13.22 -1.03 1.79
C ALA A 172 -13.04 -2.49 1.37
N ARG A 173 -14.05 -3.06 0.71
CA ARG A 173 -14.03 -4.43 0.18
C ARG A 173 -12.90 -4.62 -0.83
N ALA A 174 -12.70 -3.69 -1.75
CA ALA A 174 -11.55 -3.72 -2.68
C ALA A 174 -10.21 -3.71 -1.94
N GLY A 175 -10.09 -2.95 -0.84
CA GLY A 175 -8.88 -2.89 -0.01
C GLY A 175 -8.60 -4.21 0.73
N ARG A 176 -9.64 -4.83 1.30
CA ARG A 176 -9.53 -6.15 1.94
C ARG A 176 -9.15 -7.24 0.95
N LEU A 177 -9.77 -7.25 -0.23
CA LEU A 177 -9.41 -8.16 -1.32
C LEU A 177 -7.96 -7.94 -1.77
N TRP A 178 -7.51 -6.68 -1.86
CA TRP A 178 -6.13 -6.37 -2.19
C TRP A 178 -5.15 -6.98 -1.19
N ALA A 179 -5.37 -6.75 0.11
CA ALA A 179 -4.58 -7.34 1.19
C ALA A 179 -4.52 -8.87 1.12
N MET A 180 -5.69 -9.53 1.07
CA MET A 180 -5.75 -11.00 1.11
C MET A 180 -5.20 -11.67 -0.15
N GLY A 181 -5.45 -11.09 -1.34
CA GLY A 181 -4.88 -11.61 -2.57
C GLY A 181 -3.37 -11.50 -2.60
N GLU A 182 -2.80 -10.43 -2.04
CA GLU A 182 -1.35 -10.26 -1.91
C GLU A 182 -0.76 -11.26 -0.90
N LEU A 183 -1.36 -11.41 0.29
CA LEU A 183 -0.94 -12.41 1.28
C LEU A 183 -0.97 -13.84 0.70
N ALA A 184 -2.06 -14.22 0.02
CA ALA A 184 -2.18 -15.54 -0.60
C ALA A 184 -1.13 -15.78 -1.70
N SER A 185 -0.79 -14.72 -2.46
CA SER A 185 0.19 -14.81 -3.55
C SER A 185 1.64 -14.86 -3.06
N LEU A 186 1.94 -14.20 -1.95
CA LEU A 186 3.30 -14.08 -1.41
C LEU A 186 3.62 -15.14 -0.35
N SER A 187 2.62 -15.74 0.29
CA SER A 187 2.86 -16.77 1.30
C SER A 187 3.52 -18.00 0.68
N SER A 188 4.61 -18.45 1.29
CA SER A 188 5.28 -19.71 0.95
C SER A 188 4.63 -20.92 1.63
N GLU A 189 3.97 -20.71 2.77
CA GLU A 189 3.36 -21.75 3.57
C GLU A 189 1.94 -22.08 3.09
N PRO A 190 1.61 -23.34 2.77
CA PRO A 190 0.29 -23.71 2.27
C PRO A 190 -0.87 -23.34 3.21
N ASP A 191 -0.65 -23.44 4.52
CA ASP A 191 -1.69 -23.19 5.53
C ASP A 191 -2.03 -21.69 5.64
N GLU A 192 -1.01 -20.82 5.63
CA GLU A 192 -1.21 -19.36 5.60
C GLU A 192 -1.90 -18.92 4.31
N ARG A 193 -1.52 -19.49 3.16
CA ARG A 193 -2.21 -19.26 1.89
C ARG A 193 -3.68 -19.68 1.99
N ALA A 194 -3.96 -20.89 2.48
CA ALA A 194 -5.32 -21.39 2.63
C ALA A 194 -6.16 -20.51 3.57
N GLN A 195 -5.56 -20.02 4.66
CA GLN A 195 -6.21 -19.10 5.59
C GLN A 195 -6.58 -17.76 4.92
N ALA A 196 -5.65 -17.14 4.18
CA ALA A 196 -5.92 -15.90 3.46
C ALA A 196 -7.04 -16.06 2.42
N LEU A 197 -7.06 -17.19 1.70
CA LEU A 197 -8.13 -17.51 0.74
C LEU A 197 -9.48 -17.70 1.44
N ALA A 198 -9.50 -18.44 2.56
CA ALA A 198 -10.73 -18.68 3.33
C ALA A 198 -11.33 -17.37 3.89
N LEU A 199 -10.49 -16.47 4.39
CA LEU A 199 -10.93 -15.15 4.90
C LEU A 199 -11.49 -14.26 3.80
N ALA A 200 -10.96 -14.36 2.58
CA ALA A 200 -11.40 -13.55 1.44
C ALA A 200 -12.56 -14.16 0.65
N ASP A 201 -12.92 -15.42 0.89
CA ASP A 201 -13.80 -16.19 0.02
C ASP A 201 -15.15 -15.49 -0.20
N THR A 202 -15.82 -15.11 0.90
CA THR A 202 -17.11 -14.41 0.84
C THR A 202 -17.01 -13.10 0.07
N ASP A 203 -15.98 -12.30 0.37
CA ASP A 203 -15.77 -11.01 -0.28
C ASP A 203 -15.31 -11.16 -1.73
N ALA A 204 -14.71 -12.27 -2.15
CA ALA A 204 -14.18 -12.46 -3.50
C ALA A 204 -15.24 -12.90 -4.51
N HIS A 205 -16.34 -13.50 -4.08
CA HIS A 205 -17.34 -14.04 -4.99
C HIS A 205 -18.10 -12.97 -5.80
N PRO A 206 -18.70 -11.93 -5.19
CA PRO A 206 -19.38 -10.89 -5.96
C PRO A 206 -18.40 -10.14 -6.87
N ALA A 207 -18.86 -9.57 -7.99
CA ALA A 207 -18.01 -8.65 -8.75
C ALA A 207 -17.86 -7.32 -8.01
N LEU A 208 -16.74 -6.61 -8.22
CA LEU A 208 -16.55 -5.26 -7.71
C LEU A 208 -17.27 -4.26 -8.62
N HIS A 209 -18.00 -3.31 -8.04
CA HIS A 209 -18.72 -2.27 -8.78
C HIS A 209 -18.36 -0.88 -8.28
N LEU A 210 -17.38 -0.26 -8.92
CA LEU A 210 -16.88 1.06 -8.52
C LEU A 210 -17.07 2.09 -9.65
N PRO A 211 -17.34 3.36 -9.32
CA PRO A 211 -17.48 4.43 -10.30
C PRO A 211 -16.15 4.73 -11.00
N SER A 212 -16.22 5.40 -12.15
CA SER A 212 -15.04 5.68 -13.00
C SER A 212 -13.90 6.42 -12.29
N ARG A 213 -14.17 7.19 -11.23
CA ARG A 213 -13.13 7.88 -10.44
C ARG A 213 -12.38 6.94 -9.48
N LEU A 214 -12.99 5.82 -9.11
CA LEU A 214 -12.39 4.75 -8.30
C LEU A 214 -11.87 3.59 -9.16
N ARG A 215 -11.65 3.79 -10.46
CA ARG A 215 -10.93 2.84 -11.34
C ARG A 215 -9.64 2.29 -10.74
N PRO A 216 -8.72 3.09 -10.16
CA PRO A 216 -7.54 2.55 -9.49
C PRO A 216 -7.87 1.53 -8.39
N VAL A 217 -8.91 1.80 -7.60
CA VAL A 217 -9.39 0.90 -6.53
C VAL A 217 -9.96 -0.39 -7.15
N ALA A 218 -10.73 -0.27 -8.23
CA ALA A 218 -11.25 -1.41 -8.99
C ALA A 218 -10.13 -2.26 -9.59
N VAL A 219 -9.03 -1.65 -10.04
CA VAL A 219 -7.85 -2.35 -10.53
C VAL A 219 -7.21 -3.16 -9.42
N LEU A 220 -6.90 -2.56 -8.26
CA LEU A 220 -6.29 -3.27 -7.14
C LEU A 220 -7.17 -4.42 -6.65
N GLY A 221 -8.42 -4.12 -6.31
CA GLY A 221 -9.36 -5.13 -5.81
C GLY A 221 -9.67 -6.20 -6.86
N GLY A 222 -9.79 -5.85 -8.13
CA GLY A 222 -10.10 -6.79 -9.21
C GLY A 222 -8.94 -7.71 -9.58
N LEU A 223 -7.70 -7.20 -9.58
CA LEU A 223 -6.50 -8.03 -9.75
C LEU A 223 -6.39 -9.05 -8.60
N SER A 224 -6.58 -8.60 -7.37
CA SER A 224 -6.48 -9.48 -6.20
C SER A 224 -7.64 -10.45 -6.09
N ARG A 225 -8.87 -10.05 -6.44
CA ARG A 225 -10.01 -10.96 -6.58
C ARG A 225 -9.71 -12.07 -7.58
N ARG A 226 -9.10 -11.75 -8.72
CA ARG A 226 -8.70 -12.77 -9.71
C ARG A 226 -7.64 -13.71 -9.15
N ALA A 227 -6.67 -13.20 -8.40
CA ALA A 227 -5.65 -14.00 -7.72
C ALA A 227 -6.27 -14.98 -6.72
N ILE A 228 -7.20 -14.50 -5.87
CA ILE A 228 -7.92 -15.30 -4.88
C ILE A 228 -8.71 -16.43 -5.55
N LEU A 229 -9.52 -16.11 -6.57
CA LEU A 229 -10.33 -17.10 -7.30
C LEU A 229 -9.47 -18.13 -8.08
N ARG A 230 -8.17 -17.90 -8.20
CA ARG A 230 -7.19 -18.82 -8.80
C ARG A 230 -6.26 -19.47 -7.76
N GLY A 231 -6.67 -19.47 -6.49
CA GLY A 231 -5.94 -20.13 -5.41
C GLY A 231 -4.66 -19.42 -4.99
N GLY A 232 -4.60 -18.09 -5.10
CA GLY A 232 -3.42 -17.29 -4.74
C GLY A 232 -2.40 -17.15 -5.87
N ALA A 233 -2.86 -17.11 -7.12
CA ALA A 233 -1.98 -16.84 -8.26
C ALA A 233 -1.44 -15.40 -8.21
N PRO A 234 -0.25 -15.10 -8.77
CA PRO A 234 0.29 -13.74 -8.79
C PRO A 234 -0.69 -12.69 -9.35
N LEU A 235 -0.82 -11.55 -8.69
CA LEU A 235 -1.68 -10.43 -9.12
C LEU A 235 -1.33 -9.96 -10.54
N LEU A 236 -0.03 -9.84 -10.80
CA LEU A 236 0.59 -9.49 -12.08
C LEU A 236 1.65 -10.54 -12.43
N GLY A 237 1.88 -10.76 -13.74
CA GLY A 237 2.87 -11.73 -14.22
C GLY A 237 2.29 -12.94 -14.96
N ASP A 238 0.96 -13.13 -14.95
CA ASP A 238 0.29 -14.10 -15.84
C ASP A 238 0.03 -13.48 -17.23
N ARG A 239 -0.07 -14.29 -18.29
CA ARG A 239 -0.27 -13.81 -19.68
C ARG A 239 -1.54 -12.96 -19.87
N MET A 240 -2.50 -13.06 -18.94
CA MET A 240 -3.78 -12.35 -18.96
C MET A 240 -3.82 -11.16 -17.99
N SER A 241 -2.85 -11.01 -17.09
CA SER A 241 -2.78 -9.95 -16.08
C SER A 241 -2.81 -8.56 -16.70
N PRO A 242 -2.07 -8.27 -17.79
CA PRO A 242 -2.12 -6.95 -18.44
C PRO A 242 -3.49 -6.66 -19.07
N LEU A 243 -4.15 -7.67 -19.67
CA LEU A 243 -5.48 -7.52 -20.26
C LEU A 243 -6.57 -7.32 -19.20
N ALA A 244 -6.47 -8.02 -18.08
CA ALA A 244 -7.38 -7.83 -16.96
C ALA A 244 -7.20 -6.47 -16.29
N ALA A 245 -5.96 -6.00 -16.09
CA ALA A 245 -5.66 -4.66 -15.61
C ALA A 245 -6.23 -3.58 -16.54
N LEU A 246 -6.06 -3.74 -17.86
CA LEU A 246 -6.59 -2.81 -18.86
C LEU A 246 -8.13 -2.81 -18.85
N ARG A 247 -8.78 -3.97 -18.78
CA ARG A 247 -10.24 -4.08 -18.71
C ARG A 247 -10.80 -3.41 -17.46
N LEU A 248 -10.22 -3.69 -16.30
CA LEU A 248 -10.60 -3.07 -15.02
C LEU A 248 -10.37 -1.54 -15.06
N GLY A 249 -9.25 -1.10 -15.62
CA GLY A 249 -8.93 0.32 -15.78
C GLY A 249 -9.86 1.06 -16.76
N LEU A 250 -10.40 0.38 -17.76
CA LEU A 250 -11.33 0.98 -18.72
C LEU A 250 -12.78 0.97 -18.21
N LEU A 251 -13.22 -0.16 -17.62
CA LEU A 251 -14.62 -0.43 -17.32
C LEU A 251 -15.00 -0.24 -15.84
N GLY A 252 -14.03 -0.23 -14.92
CA GLY A 252 -14.27 -0.17 -13.48
C GLY A 252 -14.93 -1.43 -12.90
N ARG A 253 -14.98 -2.52 -13.67
CA ARG A 253 -15.62 -3.81 -13.35
C ARG A 253 -15.07 -4.94 -14.23
#